data_AF-A0A0W7TS86-F1
#
_entry.id   AF-A0A0W7TS86-F1
#
_cell.length_a   1.000
_cell.length_b   1.000
_cell.length_c   1.000
_cell.angle_alpha   90.00
_cell.angle_beta   90.00
_cell.angle_gamma   90.00
#
_symmetry.space_group_name_H-M   'P 1'
#
loop_
_entity.id
_entity.type
_entity.pdbx_description
1 polymer ?
#
loop_
_entity_poly.entity_id
_entity_poly.type
_entity_poly.pdbx_seq_one_letter_code
_entity_poly.pdbx_strand_id
1 'polypeptide(L)'
;MDKKSRSIKRMTVIGIVFLLLVIAVLSFASSKSASIRRFVKNNSVELTQYAENIIQTGSNGENETYGDYEVTYWADTGMVEFVARKAGIGSSSVYEGFYYPLNDTPLGFQGNQVDFTVSDSGWTWKESKGDNWEYTEKIQEHWFWFEFHF
;
A
#
# COMPACT_ATOMS: atom_id res chain seq x y z
N MET A 1 -18.55 -5.21 -48.20
CA MET A 1 -18.71 -4.85 -46.77
C MET A 1 -18.47 -3.35 -46.60
N ASP A 2 -19.51 -2.61 -46.21
CA ASP A 2 -19.55 -1.15 -46.04
C ASP A 2 -18.46 -0.64 -45.05
N LYS A 3 -17.83 0.51 -45.37
CA LYS A 3 -16.85 1.23 -44.54
C LYS A 3 -17.37 1.48 -43.11
N LYS A 4 -18.67 1.78 -42.93
CA LYS A 4 -19.33 1.97 -41.64
C LYS A 4 -19.34 0.69 -40.81
N SER A 5 -19.67 -0.45 -41.42
CA SER A 5 -19.63 -1.77 -40.76
C SER A 5 -18.21 -2.16 -40.32
N ARG A 6 -17.20 -1.83 -41.13
CA ARG A 6 -15.78 -2.03 -40.78
C ARG A 6 -15.32 -1.15 -39.62
N SER A 7 -15.80 0.10 -39.57
CA SER A 7 -15.53 1.05 -38.48
C SER A 7 -16.13 0.60 -37.15
N ILE A 8 -17.39 0.15 -37.15
CA ILE A 8 -18.08 -0.33 -35.94
C ILE A 8 -17.36 -1.56 -35.37
N LYS A 9 -17.02 -2.55 -36.21
CA LYS A 9 -16.28 -3.75 -35.76
C LYS A 9 -14.93 -3.39 -35.13
N ARG A 10 -14.21 -2.42 -35.70
CA ARG A 10 -12.94 -1.93 -35.15
C ARG A 10 -13.14 -1.26 -33.79
N MET A 11 -14.15 -0.41 -33.65
CA MET A 11 -14.48 0.23 -32.37
C MET A 11 -14.86 -0.78 -31.29
N THR A 12 -15.65 -1.81 -31.64
CA THR A 12 -15.98 -2.89 -30.71
C THR A 12 -14.75 -3.66 -30.24
N VAL A 13 -13.84 -4.02 -31.16
CA VAL A 13 -12.59 -4.72 -30.83
C VAL A 13 -11.70 -3.87 -29.92
N ILE A 14 -11.55 -2.57 -30.23
CA ILE A 14 -10.78 -1.64 -29.38
C ILE A 14 -11.39 -1.55 -27.98
N GLY A 15 -12.71 -1.43 -27.88
CA GLY A 15 -13.40 -1.40 -26.59
C GLY A 15 -13.18 -2.67 -25.76
N ILE A 16 -13.22 -3.85 -26.39
CA ILE A 16 -12.94 -5.13 -25.72
C ILE A 16 -11.48 -5.21 -25.25
N VAL A 17 -10.52 -4.83 -26.10
CA VAL A 17 -9.09 -4.84 -25.71
C VAL A 17 -8.83 -3.88 -24.55
N PHE A 18 -9.40 -2.67 -24.59
CA PHE A 18 -9.29 -1.72 -23.49
C PHE A 18 -9.88 -2.28 -22.20
N LEU A 19 -11.08 -2.89 -22.25
CA LEU A 19 -11.70 -3.52 -21.10
C LEU A 19 -10.82 -4.65 -20.52
N LEU A 20 -10.25 -5.51 -21.37
CA LEU A 20 -9.35 -6.58 -20.92
C LEU A 20 -8.08 -6.03 -20.27
N LEU A 21 -7.52 -4.94 -20.78
CA LEU A 21 -6.38 -4.27 -20.17
C LEU A 21 -6.74 -3.71 -18.78
N VAL A 22 -7.90 -3.05 -18.65
CA VAL A 22 -8.39 -2.56 -17.34
C VAL A 22 -8.55 -3.70 -16.35
N ILE A 23 -9.17 -4.82 -16.75
CA ILE A 23 -9.33 -6.01 -15.89
C ILE A 23 -7.97 -6.59 -15.48
N ALA A 24 -7.01 -6.67 -16.41
CA ALA A 24 -5.67 -7.18 -16.12
C ALA A 24 -4.93 -6.31 -15.10
N VAL A 25 -5.01 -4.98 -15.24
CA VAL A 25 -4.42 -4.02 -14.29
C VAL A 25 -5.03 -4.16 -12.90
N LEU A 26 -6.37 -4.21 -12.80
CA LEU A 26 -7.07 -4.37 -11.51
C LEU A 26 -6.73 -5.70 -10.84
N SER A 27 -6.68 -6.80 -11.60
CA SER A 27 -6.34 -8.13 -11.09
C SER A 27 -4.90 -8.18 -10.57
N PHE A 28 -3.96 -7.53 -11.26
CA PHE A 28 -2.57 -7.48 -10.84
C PHE A 28 -2.36 -6.66 -9.56
N ALA A 29 -3.02 -5.51 -9.43
CA ALA A 29 -2.99 -4.70 -8.21
C ALA A 29 -3.55 -5.46 -7.00
N SER A 30 -4.73 -6.09 -7.16
CA SER A 30 -5.35 -6.91 -6.10
C SER A 30 -4.47 -8.10 -5.67
N SER A 31 -3.84 -8.77 -6.64
CA SER A 31 -2.93 -9.90 -6.39
C SER A 31 -1.71 -9.51 -5.55
N LYS A 32 -1.18 -8.29 -5.74
CA LYS A 32 -0.02 -7.79 -4.98
C LYS A 32 -0.33 -7.48 -3.52
N SER A 33 -1.42 -6.76 -3.25
CA SER A 33 -1.87 -6.54 -1.87
C SER A 33 -2.09 -7.88 -1.15
N ALA A 34 -2.70 -8.86 -1.85
CA ALA A 34 -2.86 -10.21 -1.32
C ALA A 34 -1.52 -10.93 -1.05
N SER A 35 -0.49 -10.66 -1.86
CA SER A 35 0.86 -11.21 -1.67
C SER A 35 1.57 -10.61 -0.45
N ILE A 36 1.52 -9.29 -0.26
CA ILE A 36 2.07 -8.61 0.93
C ILE A 36 1.39 -9.15 2.19
N ARG A 37 0.06 -9.19 2.19
CA ARG A 37 -0.72 -9.70 3.33
C ARG A 37 -0.38 -11.14 3.68
N ARG A 38 -0.21 -12.01 2.68
CA ARG A 38 0.22 -13.39 2.88
C ARG A 38 1.65 -13.48 3.39
N PHE A 39 2.56 -12.66 2.87
CA PHE A 39 3.94 -12.60 3.35
C PHE A 39 3.98 -12.22 4.84
N VAL A 40 3.28 -11.16 5.24
CA VAL A 40 3.22 -10.74 6.65
C VAL A 40 2.65 -11.84 7.54
N LYS A 41 1.53 -12.47 7.15
CA LYS A 41 0.94 -13.57 7.92
C LYS A 41 1.90 -14.74 8.11
N ASN A 42 2.60 -15.13 7.05
CA ASN A 42 3.50 -16.28 7.06
C ASN A 42 4.82 -16.03 7.81
N ASN A 43 5.24 -14.78 7.96
CA ASN A 43 6.53 -14.42 8.56
C ASN A 43 6.39 -13.55 9.83
N SER A 44 5.18 -13.48 10.40
CA SER A 44 4.85 -12.52 11.46
C SER A 44 5.73 -12.62 12.70
N VAL A 45 6.17 -13.82 13.10
CA VAL A 45 7.06 -13.98 14.25
C VAL A 45 8.39 -13.27 14.04
N GLU A 46 9.04 -13.49 12.89
CA GLU A 46 10.33 -12.88 12.57
C GLU A 46 10.19 -11.38 12.34
N LEU A 47 9.16 -10.96 11.61
CA LEU A 47 8.88 -9.54 11.36
C LEU A 47 8.62 -8.79 12.68
N THR A 48 7.87 -9.39 13.61
CA THR A 48 7.58 -8.75 14.91
C THR A 48 8.86 -8.60 15.73
N GLN A 49 9.69 -9.65 15.81
CA GLN A 49 10.98 -9.56 16.50
C GLN A 49 11.88 -8.48 15.89
N TYR A 50 11.90 -8.36 14.57
CA TYR A 50 12.66 -7.33 13.87
C TYR A 50 12.13 -5.92 14.20
N ALA A 51 10.81 -5.70 14.12
CA ALA A 51 10.20 -4.40 14.42
C ALA A 51 10.36 -4.00 15.89
N GLU A 52 10.14 -4.93 16.83
CA GLU A 52 10.33 -4.70 18.26
C GLU A 52 11.79 -4.37 18.60
N ASN A 53 12.74 -5.05 17.96
CA ASN A 53 14.16 -4.73 18.13
C ASN A 53 14.46 -3.29 17.66
N ILE A 54 13.93 -2.86 16.51
CA ILE A 54 14.08 -1.48 16.02
C ILE A 54 13.50 -0.46 17.02
N ILE A 55 12.32 -0.73 17.56
CA ILE A 55 11.68 0.14 18.55
C ILE A 55 12.53 0.19 19.83
N GLN A 56 13.06 -0.95 20.28
CA GLN A 56 13.88 -1.04 21.48
C GLN A 56 15.22 -0.31 21.35
N THR A 57 15.88 -0.41 20.19
CA THR A 57 17.14 0.28 19.92
C THR A 57 16.97 1.73 19.50
N GLY A 58 15.76 2.12 19.08
CA GLY A 58 15.44 3.45 18.55
C GLY A 58 16.03 3.72 17.17
N SER A 59 16.47 2.68 16.44
CA SER A 59 17.11 2.81 15.14
C SER A 59 17.06 1.47 14.39
N ASN A 60 16.81 1.53 13.07
CA ASN A 60 17.03 0.41 12.15
C ASN A 60 18.51 0.15 11.82
N GLY A 61 19.43 0.85 12.50
CA GLY A 61 20.87 0.69 12.34
C GLY A 61 21.36 1.14 10.98
N GLU A 62 22.28 0.40 10.39
CA GLU A 62 22.80 0.61 9.02
C GLU A 62 21.90 -0.03 7.94
N ASN A 63 20.90 -0.83 8.33
CA ASN A 63 20.06 -1.58 7.40
C ASN A 63 18.71 -0.88 7.19
N GLU A 64 18.63 -0.10 6.12
CA GLU A 64 17.40 0.52 5.64
C GLU A 64 16.51 -0.44 4.84
N THR A 65 16.83 -1.74 4.83
CA THR A 65 16.06 -2.74 4.08
C THR A 65 15.86 -4.05 4.85
N TYR A 66 14.75 -4.72 4.54
CA TYR A 66 14.45 -6.09 4.92
C TYR A 66 14.02 -6.85 3.66
N GLY A 67 14.90 -7.64 3.08
CA GLY A 67 14.67 -8.23 1.75
C GLY A 67 14.45 -7.15 0.69
N ASP A 68 13.29 -7.18 0.02
CA ASP A 68 12.90 -6.21 -1.01
C ASP A 68 12.16 -4.97 -0.44
N TYR A 69 12.02 -4.88 0.88
CA TYR A 69 11.29 -3.78 1.53
C TYR A 69 12.26 -2.72 2.05
N GLU A 70 11.99 -1.45 1.75
CA GLU A 70 12.64 -0.33 2.43
C GLU A 70 12.02 -0.14 3.81
N VAL A 71 12.85 -0.07 4.85
CA VAL A 71 12.43 -0.02 6.25
C VAL A 71 12.76 1.34 6.83
N THR A 72 11.78 1.99 7.44
CA THR A 72 11.97 3.25 8.16
C THR A 72 11.36 3.18 9.56
N TYR A 73 12.10 3.68 10.55
CA TYR A 73 11.60 3.85 11.92
C TYR A 73 11.17 5.30 12.17
N TRP A 74 9.90 5.48 12.52
CA TRP A 74 9.32 6.77 12.85
C TRP A 74 9.25 6.91 14.38
N ALA A 75 10.29 7.52 14.96
CA ALA A 75 10.49 7.59 16.41
C ALA A 75 9.33 8.28 17.16
N ASP A 76 8.73 9.32 16.58
CA ASP A 76 7.65 10.10 17.20
C ASP A 76 6.40 9.25 17.48
N THR A 77 6.15 8.22 16.65
CA THR A 77 4.98 7.34 16.77
C THR A 77 5.33 5.90 17.11
N GLY A 78 6.60 5.55 17.16
CA GLY A 78 7.06 4.19 17.38
C GLY A 78 6.67 3.23 16.24
N MET A 79 6.48 3.75 15.02
CA MET A 79 6.07 2.96 13.86
C MET A 79 7.29 2.45 13.09
N VAL A 80 7.27 1.17 12.70
CA VAL A 80 8.23 0.60 11.74
C VAL A 80 7.50 0.37 10.42
N GLU A 81 7.89 1.10 9.38
CA GLU A 81 7.27 1.07 8.05
C GLU A 81 8.09 0.25 7.06
N PHE A 82 7.43 -0.58 6.25
CA PHE A 82 8.03 -1.40 5.21
C PHE A 82 7.41 -1.03 3.85
N VAL A 83 8.12 -0.23 3.05
CA VAL A 83 7.66 0.17 1.72
C VAL A 83 8.05 -0.90 0.70
N ALA A 84 7.04 -1.50 0.08
CA ALA A 84 7.20 -2.55 -0.94
C ALA A 84 7.21 -2.00 -2.37
N ARG A 85 6.53 -0.86 -2.58
CA ARG A 85 6.38 -0.26 -3.90
C ARG A 85 6.35 1.25 -3.79
N LYS A 86 7.08 1.88 -4.72
CA LYS A 86 6.99 3.30 -5.05
C LYS A 86 6.78 3.39 -6.55
N ALA A 87 5.73 4.06 -7.01
CA ALA A 87 5.45 4.20 -8.44
C ALA A 87 4.87 5.58 -8.74
N GLY A 88 5.23 6.20 -9.87
CA GLY A 88 4.81 7.57 -10.21
C GLY A 88 5.96 8.57 -10.08
N ILE A 89 5.68 9.85 -10.34
CA ILE A 89 6.67 10.94 -10.28
C ILE A 89 6.03 12.15 -9.60
N GLY A 90 6.67 12.70 -8.57
CA GLY A 90 6.19 13.89 -7.86
C GLY A 90 4.82 13.65 -7.21
N SER A 91 3.88 14.59 -7.38
CA SER A 91 2.48 14.56 -6.89
C SER A 91 1.56 13.59 -7.66
N SER A 92 2.12 12.47 -8.12
CA SER A 92 1.37 11.37 -8.71
C SER A 92 1.91 10.03 -8.23
N SER A 93 2.64 10.08 -7.12
CA SER A 93 3.36 8.95 -6.57
C SER A 93 2.42 8.12 -5.69
N VAL A 94 2.47 6.82 -5.87
CA VAL A 94 1.74 5.83 -5.10
C VAL A 94 2.74 4.98 -4.32
N TYR A 95 2.46 4.83 -3.03
CA TYR A 95 3.21 4.03 -2.09
C TYR A 95 2.34 2.89 -1.60
N GLU A 96 2.91 1.69 -1.54
CA GLU A 96 2.24 0.51 -0.99
C GLU A 96 3.21 -0.25 -0.09
N GLY A 97 2.72 -0.72 1.05
CA GLY A 97 3.55 -1.40 2.02
C GLY A 97 2.77 -1.96 3.19
N PHE A 98 3.47 -2.21 4.28
CA PHE A 98 2.90 -2.62 5.56
C PHE A 98 3.69 -1.99 6.70
N TYR A 99 3.11 -1.95 7.90
CA TYR A 99 3.76 -1.36 9.06
C TYR A 99 3.39 -2.06 10.36
N TYR A 100 4.26 -1.87 11.34
CA TYR A 100 4.09 -2.29 12.74
C TYR A 100 3.98 -1.04 13.63
N PRO A 101 2.81 -0.72 14.18
CA PRO A 101 2.64 0.36 15.14
C PRO A 101 2.81 -0.17 16.58
N LEU A 102 3.37 0.68 17.45
CA LEU A 102 3.57 0.35 18.87
C LEU A 102 2.28 -0.01 19.61
N ASN A 103 1.15 0.64 19.25
CA ASN A 103 -0.11 0.54 20.00
C ASN A 103 -1.21 -0.27 19.29
N ASP A 104 -0.88 -1.07 18.27
CA ASP A 104 -1.85 -1.85 17.46
C ASP A 104 -3.03 -1.02 16.92
N THR A 105 -2.77 0.26 16.61
CA THR A 105 -3.75 1.21 16.07
C THR A 105 -3.27 1.73 14.73
N PRO A 106 -4.19 2.07 13.80
CA PRO A 106 -3.81 2.54 12.48
C PRO A 106 -3.06 3.88 12.58
N LEU A 107 -1.97 3.98 11.84
CA LEU A 107 -1.18 5.20 11.66
C LEU A 107 -1.08 5.52 10.18
N GLY A 108 -0.95 6.81 9.87
CA GLY A 108 -0.81 7.27 8.49
C GLY A 108 0.60 7.02 7.95
N PHE A 109 0.71 7.09 6.63
CA PHE A 109 1.97 6.97 5.89
C PHE A 109 3.05 7.86 6.52
N GLN A 110 4.27 7.35 6.61
CA GLN A 110 5.40 8.00 7.27
C GLN A 110 5.18 8.32 8.75
N GLY A 111 4.29 7.56 9.41
CA GLY A 111 4.02 7.67 10.83
C GLY A 111 3.16 8.89 11.18
N ASN A 112 2.47 9.49 10.21
CA ASN A 112 1.62 10.65 10.45
C ASN A 112 0.41 10.29 11.31
N GLN A 113 0.07 11.15 12.27
CA GLN A 113 -1.18 11.07 13.01
C GLN A 113 -2.27 11.78 12.21
N VAL A 114 -3.17 11.00 11.61
CA VAL A 114 -4.27 11.51 10.79
C VAL A 114 -5.62 11.07 11.32
N ASP A 115 -6.64 11.90 11.08
CA ASP A 115 -8.03 11.59 11.45
C ASP A 115 -8.63 10.59 10.45
N PHE A 116 -8.35 9.31 10.69
CA PHE A 116 -8.91 8.23 9.90
C PHE A 116 -10.42 8.10 10.06
N THR A 117 -11.12 7.87 8.94
CA THR A 117 -12.52 7.46 8.91
C THR A 117 -12.61 5.97 8.61
N VAL A 118 -13.36 5.22 9.42
CA VAL A 118 -13.61 3.78 9.19
C VAL A 118 -14.29 3.58 7.83
N SER A 119 -13.79 2.65 7.03
CA SER A 119 -14.32 2.33 5.69
C SER A 119 -14.19 0.83 5.41
N ASP A 120 -15.31 0.17 5.09
CA ASP A 120 -15.38 -1.26 4.79
C ASP A 120 -14.64 -2.14 5.82
N SER A 121 -13.46 -2.65 5.46
CA SER A 121 -12.61 -3.49 6.31
C SER A 121 -11.43 -2.76 6.95
N GLY A 122 -11.26 -1.46 6.70
CA GLY A 122 -10.13 -0.66 7.15
C GLY A 122 -10.48 0.80 7.45
N TRP A 123 -9.53 1.68 7.16
CA TRP A 123 -9.57 3.09 7.46
C TRP A 123 -9.09 3.90 6.26
N THR A 124 -9.76 5.02 6.01
CA THR A 124 -9.41 5.96 4.95
C THR A 124 -9.12 7.33 5.52
N TRP A 125 -8.14 8.00 4.95
CA TRP A 125 -7.89 9.41 5.18
C TRP A 125 -7.80 10.12 3.84
N LYS A 126 -8.28 11.37 3.81
CA LYS A 126 -8.15 12.28 2.67
C LYS A 126 -7.71 13.62 3.18
N GLU A 127 -6.73 14.22 2.50
CA GLU A 127 -6.28 15.54 2.86
C GLU A 127 -7.40 16.57 2.66
N SER A 128 -7.55 17.47 3.64
CA SER A 128 -8.62 18.49 3.59
C SER A 128 -8.42 19.53 2.49
N LYS A 129 -7.16 19.78 2.10
CA LYS A 129 -6.73 20.79 1.11
C LYS A 129 -5.68 20.22 0.17
N GLY A 130 -6.02 19.14 -0.51
CA GLY A 130 -5.21 18.48 -1.52
C GLY A 130 -5.95 17.29 -2.11
N ASP A 131 -5.25 16.50 -2.91
CA ASP A 131 -5.72 15.24 -3.48
C ASP A 131 -5.05 14.00 -2.87
N ASN A 132 -4.17 14.19 -1.88
CA ASN A 132 -3.57 13.10 -1.14
C ASN A 132 -4.65 12.27 -0.42
N TRP A 133 -4.49 10.95 -0.49
CA TRP A 133 -5.35 10.03 0.24
C TRP A 133 -4.62 8.77 0.64
N GLU A 134 -5.13 8.16 1.70
CA GLU A 134 -4.60 6.92 2.24
C GLU A 134 -5.73 5.94 2.53
N TYR A 135 -5.46 4.67 2.30
CA TYR A 135 -6.21 3.57 2.86
C TYR A 135 -5.26 2.66 3.64
N THR A 136 -5.65 2.30 4.86
CA THR A 136 -4.94 1.31 5.67
C THR A 136 -5.89 0.26 6.22
N GLU A 137 -5.41 -0.97 6.35
CA GLU A 137 -6.23 -2.08 6.81
C GLU A 137 -5.41 -3.07 7.63
N LYS A 138 -6.03 -3.58 8.69
CA LYS A 138 -5.41 -4.56 9.57
C LYS A 138 -5.23 -5.90 8.84
N ILE A 139 -4.01 -6.44 8.89
CA ILE A 139 -3.67 -7.76 8.37
C ILE A 139 -3.88 -8.81 9.47
N GLN A 140 -3.31 -8.53 10.65
CA GLN A 140 -3.38 -9.29 11.88
C GLN A 140 -2.96 -8.40 13.07
N GLU A 141 -2.86 -8.97 14.27
CA GLU A 141 -2.36 -8.26 15.46
C GLU A 141 -1.02 -7.55 15.18
N HIS A 142 -0.97 -6.25 15.48
CA HIS A 142 0.14 -5.32 15.25
C HIS A 142 0.65 -5.19 13.80
N TRP A 143 -0.09 -5.68 12.80
CA TRP A 143 0.34 -5.58 11.40
C TRP A 143 -0.76 -5.02 10.51
N PHE A 144 -0.41 -3.96 9.80
CA PHE A 144 -1.33 -3.23 8.91
C PHE A 144 -0.72 -3.13 7.51
N TRP A 145 -1.58 -3.19 6.49
CA TRP A 145 -1.24 -2.87 5.11
C TRP A 145 -1.65 -1.43 4.83
N PHE A 146 -0.98 -0.75 3.91
CA PHE A 146 -1.38 0.58 3.46
C PHE A 146 -1.18 0.79 1.95
N GLU A 147 -1.94 1.73 1.43
CA GLU A 147 -1.78 2.36 0.13
C GLU A 147 -1.94 3.88 0.29
N PHE A 148 -0.95 4.64 -0.14
CA PHE A 148 -0.92 6.10 -0.08
C PHE A 148 -0.72 6.71 -1.46
N HIS A 149 -1.46 7.78 -1.75
CA HIS A 149 -1.38 8.53 -3.00
C HIS A 149 -1.05 9.99 -2.70
N PHE A 150 -0.03 10.50 -3.40
CA PHE A 150 0.34 11.91 -3.51
C PHE A 150 -0.31 12.60 -4.71
#